data_AF-A0A368P6T1-F1
#
_entry.id   AF-A0A368P6T1-F1
#
_cell.length_a   1.000
_cell.length_b   1.000
_cell.length_c   1.000
_cell.angle_alpha   90.00
_cell.angle_beta   90.00
_cell.angle_gamma   90.00
#
_symmetry.space_group_name_H-M   'P 1'
#
loop_
_entity.id
_entity.type
_entity.pdbx_description
1 polymer ?
#
loop_
_entity_poly.entity_id
_entity_poly.type
_entity_poly.pdbx_seq_one_letter_code
_entity_poly.pdbx_strand_id
1 'polypeptide(L)'
;MKTKIPTPIVHVYKEFNIGKYKTVRHFELFECSKYPILSKHINISANRNYALSMPTYWLKIKEEKIWTDYITGLFKTKIPNVYKGDADRKKHLLLFKFSDNGETLNVYYFQNYYTNDLRHVLKHINTEH
;
A
#
# COMPACT_ATOMS: atom_id res chain seq x y z
N MET A 1 11.25 18.27 19.08
CA MET A 1 11.61 16.87 19.39
C MET A 1 11.79 16.12 18.08
N LYS A 2 12.91 15.40 17.88
CA LYS A 2 13.07 14.55 16.68
C LYS A 2 12.20 13.31 16.86
N THR A 3 11.09 13.21 16.11
CA THR A 3 10.27 11.99 16.09
C THR A 3 11.11 10.86 15.52
N LYS A 4 11.37 9.82 16.32
CA LYS A 4 12.07 8.62 15.87
C LYS A 4 11.22 7.96 14.78
N ILE A 5 11.80 7.72 13.61
CA ILE A 5 11.11 7.04 12.51
C ILE A 5 10.91 5.57 12.95
N PRO A 6 9.66 5.06 12.95
CA PRO A 6 9.42 3.68 13.34
C PRO A 6 9.83 2.71 12.22
N THR A 7 10.28 1.52 12.61
CA THR A 7 10.44 0.40 11.67
C THR A 7 9.06 -0.04 11.17
N PRO A 8 8.83 -0.12 9.85
CA PRO A 8 7.54 -0.51 9.32
C PRO A 8 7.24 -2.00 9.55
N ILE A 9 5.95 -2.34 9.56
CA ILE A 9 5.49 -3.71 9.40
C ILE A 9 5.32 -3.96 7.91
N VAL A 10 6.08 -4.92 7.38
CA VAL A 10 6.12 -5.20 5.94
C VAL A 10 5.15 -6.33 5.64
N HIS A 11 4.20 -6.07 4.77
CA HIS A 11 3.28 -7.07 4.24
C HIS A 11 3.67 -7.36 2.79
N VAL A 12 3.90 -8.61 2.46
CA VAL A 12 4.20 -9.08 1.11
C VAL A 12 2.96 -9.75 0.56
N TYR A 13 2.44 -9.24 -0.55
CA TYR A 13 1.28 -9.79 -1.22
C TYR A 13 1.65 -10.31 -2.61
N LYS A 14 0.95 -11.34 -3.06
CA LYS A 14 1.03 -11.87 -4.42
C LYS A 14 -0.30 -11.71 -5.13
N GLU A 15 -0.25 -11.29 -6.39
CA GLU A 15 -1.44 -11.18 -7.22
C GLU A 15 -2.02 -12.57 -7.50
N PHE A 16 -3.34 -12.67 -7.51
CA PHE A 16 -4.07 -13.87 -7.90
C PHE A 16 -5.17 -13.51 -8.89
N ASN A 17 -5.60 -14.48 -9.70
CA ASN A 17 -6.48 -14.25 -10.85
C ASN A 17 -5.91 -13.22 -11.86
N ILE A 18 -4.61 -13.30 -12.13
CA ILE A 18 -3.91 -12.42 -13.08
C ILE A 18 -4.65 -12.41 -14.43
N GLY A 19 -4.88 -11.21 -14.97
CA GLY A 19 -5.55 -11.01 -16.26
C GLY A 19 -7.09 -11.13 -16.23
N LYS A 20 -7.70 -11.58 -15.14
CA LYS A 20 -9.17 -11.71 -15.03
C LYS A 20 -9.87 -10.35 -15.02
N TYR A 21 -9.23 -9.32 -14.46
CA TYR A 21 -9.84 -8.00 -14.28
C TYR A 21 -8.99 -6.92 -14.95
N LYS A 22 -9.61 -6.12 -15.83
CA LYS A 22 -8.88 -5.11 -16.63
C LYS A 22 -8.35 -3.93 -15.82
N THR A 23 -9.05 -3.52 -14.76
CA THR A 23 -8.76 -2.27 -14.03
C THR A 23 -8.52 -2.50 -12.54
N VAL A 24 -8.49 -3.76 -12.11
CA VAL A 24 -8.45 -4.16 -10.71
C VAL A 24 -7.48 -5.31 -10.58
N ARG A 25 -6.65 -5.27 -9.54
CA ARG A 25 -5.71 -6.33 -9.21
C ARG A 25 -6.01 -6.81 -7.81
N HIS A 26 -6.09 -8.12 -7.65
CA HIS A 26 -6.39 -8.75 -6.37
C HIS A 26 -5.16 -9.44 -5.83
N PHE A 27 -4.89 -9.21 -4.56
CA PHE A 27 -3.67 -9.62 -3.90
C PHE A 27 -4.01 -10.42 -2.65
N GLU A 28 -3.30 -11.53 -2.44
CA GLU A 28 -3.38 -12.34 -1.22
C GLU A 28 -2.08 -12.19 -0.43
N LEU A 29 -2.21 -12.06 0.89
CA LEU A 29 -1.09 -11.94 1.82
C LEU A 29 -0.27 -13.23 1.78
N PHE A 30 0.98 -13.09 1.37
CA PHE A 30 1.95 -14.18 1.31
C PHE A 30 2.79 -14.24 2.59
N GLU A 31 3.32 -13.09 3.02
CA GLU A 31 4.18 -12.98 4.19
C GLU A 31 3.93 -11.67 4.93
N CYS A 32 4.14 -11.66 6.26
CA CYS A 32 4.15 -10.44 7.05
C CYS A 32 5.30 -10.49 8.05
N SER A 33 6.05 -9.40 8.18
CA SER A 33 7.19 -9.32 9.10
C SER A 33 6.79 -9.41 10.58
N LYS A 34 5.51 -9.17 10.90
CA LYS A 34 4.91 -9.27 12.24
C LYS A 34 3.46 -9.75 12.10
N TYR A 35 2.60 -9.41 13.06
CA TYR A 35 1.16 -9.60 12.95
C TYR A 35 0.57 -8.76 11.81
N PRO A 36 -0.22 -9.36 10.89
CA PRO A 36 -0.88 -8.63 9.82
C PRO A 36 -1.85 -7.59 10.40
N ILE A 37 -1.66 -6.33 10.03
CA ILE A 37 -2.58 -5.23 10.36
C ILE A 37 -3.61 -5.06 9.25
N LEU A 38 -3.19 -5.28 8.00
CA LEU A 38 -4.07 -5.28 6.85
C LEU A 38 -4.71 -6.65 6.67
N SER A 39 -5.86 -6.68 6.01
CA SER A 39 -6.58 -7.93 5.72
C SER A 39 -5.74 -8.90 4.88
N LYS A 40 -6.11 -10.18 4.94
CA LYS A 40 -5.52 -11.24 4.11
C LYS A 40 -5.64 -10.96 2.60
N HIS A 41 -6.72 -10.31 2.15
CA HIS A 41 -6.94 -10.01 0.73
C HIS A 41 -7.12 -8.53 0.51
N ILE A 42 -6.33 -7.95 -0.38
CA ILE A 42 -6.45 -6.54 -0.76
C ILE A 42 -6.72 -6.41 -2.26
N ASN A 43 -7.32 -5.29 -2.60
CA ASN A 43 -7.68 -4.92 -3.96
C ASN A 43 -7.05 -3.56 -4.26
N ILE A 44 -6.36 -3.48 -5.40
CA ILE A 44 -5.87 -2.23 -5.96
C ILE A 44 -6.59 -1.97 -7.27
N SER A 45 -7.33 -0.86 -7.36
CA SER A 45 -8.03 -0.47 -8.58
C SER A 45 -7.51 0.83 -9.16
N ALA A 46 -7.39 0.91 -10.48
CA ALA A 46 -7.05 2.16 -11.18
C ALA A 46 -8.10 3.23 -10.93
N ASN A 47 -7.65 4.46 -10.64
CA ASN A 47 -8.56 5.59 -10.50
C ASN A 47 -9.25 5.90 -11.83
N ARG A 48 -10.56 6.22 -11.76
CA ARG A 48 -11.39 6.59 -12.91
C ARG A 48 -11.70 8.09 -12.95
N ASN A 49 -10.89 8.90 -12.25
CA ASN A 49 -10.98 10.37 -12.19
C ASN A 49 -12.29 10.92 -11.61
N TYR A 50 -12.97 10.16 -10.75
CA TYR A 50 -14.18 10.63 -10.07
C TYR A 50 -13.88 11.49 -8.84
N ALA A 51 -12.74 11.27 -8.16
CA ALA A 51 -12.37 12.03 -6.98
C ALA A 51 -11.49 13.24 -7.34
N LEU A 52 -11.79 14.39 -6.75
CA LEU A 52 -11.01 15.62 -6.89
C LEU A 52 -9.55 15.47 -6.43
N SER A 53 -9.28 14.53 -5.50
CA SER A 53 -7.93 14.24 -5.01
C SER A 53 -7.04 13.58 -6.07
N MET A 54 -7.62 12.99 -7.13
CA MET A 54 -6.90 12.39 -8.26
C MET A 54 -5.77 11.42 -7.86
N PRO A 55 -6.04 10.38 -7.04
CA PRO A 55 -5.04 9.35 -6.78
C PRO A 55 -4.79 8.53 -8.06
N THR A 56 -3.69 7.78 -8.10
CA THR A 56 -3.40 6.85 -9.21
C THR A 56 -4.18 5.55 -9.05
N TYR A 57 -4.23 5.02 -7.83
CA TYR A 57 -4.98 3.82 -7.50
C TYR A 57 -5.81 4.02 -6.24
N TRP A 58 -6.68 3.07 -5.97
CA TRP A 58 -7.44 2.97 -4.73
C TRP A 58 -7.18 1.63 -4.07
N LEU A 59 -7.06 1.64 -2.74
CA LEU A 59 -6.98 0.45 -1.91
C LEU A 59 -8.34 0.10 -1.33
N LYS A 60 -8.75 -1.17 -1.47
CA LYS A 60 -9.81 -1.80 -0.68
C LYS A 60 -9.26 -3.01 0.05
N ILE A 61 -9.82 -3.30 1.21
CA ILE A 61 -9.55 -4.55 1.93
C ILE A 61 -10.77 -5.44 1.87
N LYS A 62 -10.56 -6.73 2.14
CA LYS A 62 -11.67 -7.67 2.31
C LYS A 62 -11.93 -7.89 3.79
N GLU A 63 -13.11 -7.50 4.25
CA GLU A 63 -13.61 -7.83 5.58
C GLU A 63 -14.60 -8.98 5.41
N GLU A 64 -14.28 -10.12 6.03
CA GLU A 64 -15.02 -11.37 5.88
C GLU A 64 -15.20 -11.79 4.41
N LYS A 65 -16.39 -11.57 3.84
CA LYS A 65 -16.77 -11.93 2.48
C LYS A 65 -16.95 -10.72 1.55
N ILE A 66 -16.87 -9.50 2.06
CA ILE A 66 -17.24 -8.27 1.34
C ILE A 66 -16.02 -7.37 1.17
N TRP A 67 -15.91 -6.70 0.02
CA TRP A 67 -14.92 -5.66 -0.20
C TRP A 67 -15.40 -4.36 0.44
N THR A 68 -14.55 -3.73 1.25
CA THR A 68 -14.87 -2.46 1.90
C THR A 68 -15.00 -1.32 0.89
N ASP A 69 -15.41 -0.16 1.39
CA ASP A 69 -15.12 1.11 0.74
C ASP A 69 -13.61 1.36 0.64
N TYR A 70 -13.24 2.37 -0.14
CA TYR A 70 -11.84 2.73 -0.31
C TYR A 70 -11.23 3.16 1.02
N ILE A 71 -10.20 2.45 1.48
CA ILE A 71 -9.45 2.86 2.67
C ILE A 71 -8.66 4.13 2.37
N THR A 72 -7.98 4.14 1.22
CA THR A 72 -7.08 5.23 0.84
C THR A 72 -6.83 5.26 -0.65
N GLY A 73 -6.52 6.47 -1.13
CA GLY A 73 -5.97 6.68 -2.46
C GLY A 73 -4.46 6.52 -2.45
N LEU A 74 -3.91 5.90 -3.50
CA LEU A 74 -2.48 5.74 -3.69
C LEU A 74 -1.94 6.80 -4.64
N PHE A 75 -1.03 7.62 -4.14
CA PHE A 75 -0.42 8.74 -4.85
C PHE A 75 0.99 8.37 -5.29
N LYS A 76 1.36 8.71 -6.52
CA LYS A 76 2.73 8.51 -7.03
C LYS A 76 3.74 9.22 -6.14
N THR A 77 4.84 8.53 -5.86
CA THR A 77 6.03 9.16 -5.30
C THR A 77 7.02 9.49 -6.41
N LYS A 78 8.18 10.06 -6.03
CA LYS A 78 9.29 10.28 -6.98
C LYS A 78 10.00 8.98 -7.38
N ILE A 79 9.77 7.89 -6.64
CA ILE A 79 10.36 6.58 -6.93
C ILE A 79 9.40 5.77 -7.81
N PRO A 80 9.86 5.20 -8.94
CA PRO A 80 9.05 4.35 -9.79
C PRO A 80 8.42 3.19 -9.01
N ASN A 81 7.18 2.85 -9.35
CA ASN A 81 6.42 1.74 -8.73
C ASN A 81 6.20 1.88 -7.21
N VAL A 82 6.55 3.02 -6.61
CA VAL A 82 6.30 3.32 -5.20
C VAL A 82 5.22 4.37 -5.07
N TYR A 83 4.19 4.03 -4.28
CA TYR A 83 3.02 4.87 -4.04
C TYR A 83 2.83 5.11 -2.55
N LYS A 84 2.30 6.29 -2.22
CA LYS A 84 1.99 6.70 -0.86
C LYS A 84 0.49 6.63 -0.64
N GLY A 85 0.09 6.04 0.48
CA GLY A 85 -1.26 6.12 1.03
C GLY A 85 -1.21 6.43 2.53
N ASP A 86 -2.38 6.45 3.14
CA ASP A 86 -2.53 6.61 4.59
C ASP A 86 -3.71 5.81 5.13
N ALA A 87 -3.72 5.57 6.44
CA ALA A 87 -4.86 4.95 7.11
C ALA A 87 -5.19 5.70 8.40
N ASP A 88 -6.45 5.60 8.81
CA ASP A 88 -6.99 6.27 10.01
C ASP A 88 -6.68 7.78 10.01
N ARG A 89 -7.12 8.48 8.94
CA ARG A 89 -6.98 9.94 8.77
C ARG A 89 -5.55 10.46 8.98
N LYS A 90 -4.59 9.92 8.22
CA LYS A 90 -3.15 10.25 8.34
C LYS A 90 -2.53 9.94 9.71
N LYS A 91 -3.09 9.01 10.48
CA LYS A 91 -2.41 8.46 11.67
C LYS A 91 -1.33 7.45 11.29
N HIS A 92 -1.53 6.75 10.17
CA HIS A 92 -0.61 5.73 9.67
C HIS A 92 -0.16 6.07 8.26
N LEU A 93 1.14 5.93 8.00
CA LEU A 93 1.70 6.03 6.66
C LEU A 93 1.82 4.63 6.06
N LEU A 94 1.36 4.49 4.83
CA LEU A 94 1.53 3.27 4.06
C LEU A 94 2.32 3.60 2.79
N LEU A 95 3.34 2.81 2.51
CA LEU A 95 4.08 2.87 1.24
C LEU A 95 3.92 1.54 0.51
N PHE A 96 3.59 1.62 -0.78
CA PHE A 96 3.26 0.49 -1.63
C PHE A 96 4.32 0.39 -2.72
N LYS A 97 5.13 -0.68 -2.74
CA LYS A 97 6.12 -0.96 -3.80
C LYS A 97 5.61 -2.14 -4.62
N PHE A 98 5.31 -1.90 -5.89
CA PHE A 98 5.07 -2.97 -6.86
C PHE A 98 6.42 -3.49 -7.38
N SER A 99 6.58 -4.80 -7.44
CA SER A 99 7.74 -5.51 -8.01
C SER A 99 7.27 -6.66 -8.90
N ASP A 100 8.20 -7.33 -9.59
CA ASP A 100 7.91 -8.49 -10.45
C ASP A 100 6.84 -8.20 -11.51
N ASN A 101 7.04 -7.12 -12.28
CA ASN A 101 6.05 -6.58 -13.22
C ASN A 101 4.68 -6.27 -12.59
N GLY A 102 4.68 -6.07 -11.27
CA GLY A 102 3.54 -5.75 -10.43
C GLY A 102 2.83 -6.95 -9.81
N GLU A 103 3.26 -8.17 -10.08
CA GLU A 103 2.67 -9.38 -9.49
C GLU A 103 2.88 -9.44 -7.97
N THR A 104 3.96 -8.83 -7.50
CA THR A 104 4.26 -8.71 -6.07
C THR A 104 3.99 -7.28 -5.59
N LEU A 105 3.34 -7.17 -4.44
CA LEU A 105 3.07 -5.90 -3.77
C LEU A 105 3.60 -5.94 -2.34
N ASN A 106 4.61 -5.10 -2.07
CA ASN A 106 5.14 -4.88 -0.74
C ASN A 106 4.45 -3.65 -0.13
N VAL A 107 3.83 -3.81 1.03
CA VAL A 107 3.20 -2.72 1.79
C VAL A 107 3.96 -2.49 3.09
N TYR A 108 4.63 -1.34 3.18
CA TYR A 108 5.35 -0.88 4.36
C TYR A 108 4.41 -0.04 5.22
N TYR A 109 3.96 -0.61 6.34
CA TYR A 109 3.00 0.02 7.24
C TYR A 109 3.73 0.66 8.44
N PHE A 110 3.74 1.99 8.49
CA PHE A 110 4.32 2.76 9.60
C PHE A 110 3.22 3.13 10.60
N GLN A 111 3.10 2.33 11.66
CA GLN A 111 2.08 2.51 12.68
C GLN A 111 2.33 3.80 13.50
N ASN A 112 1.25 4.51 13.83
CA ASN A 112 1.22 5.79 14.55
C ASN A 112 2.25 6.84 14.04
N TYR A 113 2.53 6.82 12.74
CA TYR A 113 3.49 7.72 12.12
C TYR A 113 3.02 8.14 10.74
N TYR A 114 3.01 9.45 10.49
CA TYR A 114 2.73 10.02 9.17
C TYR A 114 3.68 11.16 8.86
N THR A 115 4.10 11.25 7.61
CA THR A 115 4.94 12.33 7.11
C THR A 115 4.63 12.65 5.66
N ASN A 116 4.78 13.92 5.28
CA ASN A 116 4.80 14.34 3.89
C ASN A 116 6.20 14.23 3.28
N ASP A 117 7.24 14.33 4.11
CA ASP A 117 8.62 14.15 3.69
C ASP A 117 9.01 12.67 3.77
N LEU A 118 9.11 12.04 2.60
CA LEU A 118 9.42 10.62 2.48
C LEU A 118 10.92 10.31 2.58
N ARG A 119 11.82 11.31 2.54
CA ARG A 119 13.29 11.10 2.47
C ARG A 119 13.82 10.11 3.50
N HIS A 120 13.24 10.12 4.70
CA HIS A 120 13.68 9.29 5.81
C HIS A 120 13.10 7.88 5.80
N VAL A 121 11.89 7.70 5.27
CA VAL A 121 11.20 6.39 5.24
C VAL A 121 11.53 5.58 3.99
N LEU A 122 11.91 6.23 2.89
CA LEU A 122 12.30 5.56 1.64
C LEU A 122 13.53 4.66 1.80
N LYS A 123 14.36 4.90 2.83
CA LYS A 123 15.48 4.03 3.18
C LYS A 123 15.06 2.59 3.50
N HIS A 124 13.82 2.39 3.96
CA HIS A 124 13.27 1.05 4.23
C HIS A 124 12.80 0.31 2.98
N ILE A 125 12.67 1.01 1.83
CA ILE A 125 12.15 0.44 0.57
C ILE A 125 13.30 0.03 -0.36
N ASN A 126 14.43 0.73 -0.27
CA ASN A 126 15.58 0.58 -1.17
C ASN A 126 16.65 -0.43 -0.68
N THR A 127 16.38 -1.21 0.36
CA THR A 127 17.26 -2.32 0.77
C THR A 127 16.98 -3.56 -0.06
N GLU A 128 17.27 -3.48 -1.35
CA GLU A 128 17.62 -4.62 -2.21
C GLU A 128 19.01 -4.27 -2.75
N HIS A 129 20.04 -4.84 -2.10
CA HIS A 129 21.42 -4.84 -2.58
C HIS A 129 21.60 -6.00 -3.55
#